data_AF-A0A9D6ZPP5-F1
#
_entry.id   AF-A0A9D6ZPP5-F1
#
_cell.length_a   1.000
_cell.length_b   1.000
_cell.length_c   1.000
_cell.angle_alpha   90.00
_cell.angle_beta   90.00
_cell.angle_gamma   90.00
#
_symmetry.space_group_name_H-M   'P 1'
#
loop_
_entity.id
_entity.type
_entity.pdbx_description
1 polymer ?
#
loop_
_entity_poly.entity_id
_entity_poly.type
_entity_poly.pdbx_seq_one_letter_code
_entity_poly.pdbx_strand_id
1 'polypeptide(L)'
;MRHINGLARGRRIFAALGILLFALIFLFTFLYTLPGDAFLSPLRSALSRAGYDLTYENARIVFPLGVECRNAVLSPRGGAAVSFDSVLAAFEWTGLFRWLPFHLRATRGTASVDIRTSPMVSDPGKVRLRVSRIGSDDLAAFYPPASGVGFLIDSVDLQLKRSGGGRVSGTGDGSVQWLRMPIPAKESPVREALLKDVRMKFVVREGTIHVSSFTGTYEGSAVDGTGEIVRFSNPAAAAITFHLRIQNPLEGKIAALFDLVAKNVKNANLRIKGTLLSPTGEFQFF
;
A
#
# COMPACT_ATOMS: atom_id res chain seq x y z
N MET A 1 -26.50 -51.88 35.79
CA MET A 1 -25.59 -51.89 34.60
C MET A 1 -25.67 -50.66 33.68
N ARG A 2 -26.40 -49.56 34.00
CA ARG A 2 -26.42 -48.33 33.16
C ARG A 2 -25.40 -47.24 33.56
N HIS A 3 -24.88 -47.24 34.79
CA HIS A 3 -23.95 -46.20 35.28
C HIS A 3 -22.47 -46.37 34.83
N ILE A 4 -22.03 -47.60 34.52
CA ILE A 4 -20.63 -47.89 34.16
C ILE A 4 -20.32 -47.44 32.72
N ASN A 5 -21.32 -47.47 31.83
CA ASN A 5 -21.17 -47.08 30.43
C ASN A 5 -21.03 -45.56 30.23
N GLY A 6 -21.56 -44.73 31.13
CA GLY A 6 -21.42 -43.26 31.09
C GLY A 6 -20.01 -42.80 31.45
N LEU A 7 -19.43 -43.39 32.51
CA LEU A 7 -18.05 -43.12 32.96
C LEU A 7 -17.00 -43.55 31.93
N ALA A 8 -17.17 -44.72 31.31
CA ALA A 8 -16.28 -45.21 30.25
C ALA A 8 -16.34 -44.32 29.00
N ARG A 9 -17.52 -43.78 28.66
CA ARG A 9 -17.71 -42.86 27.52
C ARG A 9 -17.10 -41.48 27.80
N GLY A 10 -17.27 -40.94 29.01
CA GLY A 10 -16.62 -39.71 29.45
C GLY A 10 -15.09 -39.81 29.44
N ARG A 11 -14.53 -40.89 30.00
CA ARG A 11 -13.07 -41.13 29.99
C ARG A 11 -12.48 -41.23 28.59
N ARG A 12 -13.21 -41.84 27.64
CA ARG A 12 -12.79 -41.91 26.22
C ARG A 12 -12.81 -40.54 25.54
N ILE A 13 -13.78 -39.68 25.88
CA ILE A 13 -13.83 -38.30 25.36
C ILE A 13 -12.63 -37.48 25.90
N PHE A 14 -12.34 -37.57 27.20
CA PHE A 14 -11.19 -36.89 27.79
C PHE A 14 -9.85 -37.42 27.23
N ALA A 15 -9.73 -38.72 27.01
CA ALA A 15 -8.56 -39.30 26.36
C ALA A 15 -8.41 -38.83 24.91
N ALA A 16 -9.50 -38.77 24.14
CA ALA A 16 -9.50 -38.25 22.78
C ALA A 16 -9.11 -36.76 22.72
N LEU A 17 -9.62 -35.95 23.64
CA LEU A 17 -9.22 -34.54 23.77
C LEU A 17 -7.74 -34.40 24.16
N GLY A 18 -7.25 -35.23 25.07
CA GLY A 18 -5.83 -35.26 25.44
C GLY A 18 -4.91 -35.66 24.28
N ILE A 19 -5.28 -36.67 23.50
CA ILE A 19 -4.55 -37.09 22.30
C ILE A 19 -4.55 -35.98 21.24
N LEU A 20 -5.70 -35.33 21.03
CA LEU A 20 -5.82 -34.26 20.04
C LEU A 20 -5.01 -33.02 20.46
N LEU A 21 -5.02 -32.67 21.75
CA LEU A 21 -4.17 -31.61 22.30
C LEU A 21 -2.69 -31.96 22.17
N PHE A 22 -2.30 -33.18 22.51
CA PHE A 22 -0.92 -33.66 22.34
C PHE A 22 -0.48 -33.61 20.88
N ALA A 23 -1.31 -34.09 19.96
CA ALA A 23 -1.03 -34.03 18.53
C ALA A 23 -0.91 -32.59 18.02
N LEU A 24 -1.74 -31.67 18.52
CA LEU A 24 -1.68 -30.25 18.16
C LEU A 24 -0.38 -29.58 18.68
N ILE A 25 -0.03 -29.82 19.95
CA ILE A 25 1.22 -29.32 20.56
C ILE A 25 2.44 -29.91 19.87
N PHE A 26 2.42 -31.22 19.60
CA PHE A 26 3.49 -31.92 18.90
C PHE A 26 3.64 -31.40 17.47
N LEU A 27 2.54 -31.26 16.72
CA LEU A 27 2.56 -30.67 15.38
C LEU A 27 3.09 -29.24 15.40
N PHE A 28 2.69 -28.43 16.37
CA PHE A 28 3.20 -27.06 16.52
C PHE A 28 4.71 -27.04 16.81
N THR A 29 5.17 -27.88 17.73
CA THR A 29 6.59 -28.02 18.08
C THR A 29 7.39 -28.51 16.87
N PHE A 30 6.89 -29.53 16.17
CA PHE A 30 7.48 -30.08 14.95
C PHE A 30 7.59 -29.00 13.86
N LEU A 31 6.51 -28.26 13.59
CA LEU A 31 6.48 -27.15 12.63
C LEU A 31 7.49 -26.06 13.01
N TYR A 32 7.61 -25.70 14.29
CA TYR A 32 8.58 -24.72 14.77
C TYR A 32 10.04 -25.18 14.59
N THR A 33 10.28 -26.49 14.59
CA THR A 33 11.61 -27.09 14.35
C THR A 33 11.92 -27.34 12.88
N LEU A 34 10.98 -27.17 11.96
CA LEU A 34 11.24 -27.36 10.53
C LEU A 34 12.13 -26.24 9.98
N PRO A 35 13.08 -26.56 9.09
CA PRO A 35 13.81 -25.55 8.34
C PRO A 35 12.84 -24.66 7.55
N GLY A 36 13.16 -23.37 7.44
CA GLY A 36 12.39 -22.39 6.66
C GLY A 36 12.02 -22.89 5.25
N ASP A 37 12.95 -23.59 4.62
CA ASP A 37 12.79 -24.16 3.27
C ASP A 37 11.65 -25.17 3.16
N ALA A 38 11.35 -25.93 4.21
CA ALA A 38 10.35 -26.99 4.16
C ALA A 38 8.94 -26.42 3.91
N PHE A 39 8.56 -25.35 4.64
CA PHE A 39 7.23 -24.77 4.52
C PHE A 39 7.13 -23.66 3.46
N LEU A 40 8.25 -23.04 3.06
CA LEU A 40 8.28 -22.06 1.96
C LEU A 40 8.44 -22.67 0.57
N SER A 41 8.78 -23.96 0.46
CA SER A 41 8.97 -24.63 -0.83
C SER A 41 7.79 -24.47 -1.81
N PRO A 42 6.50 -24.55 -1.40
CA PRO A 42 5.40 -24.37 -2.35
C PRO A 42 5.32 -22.93 -2.84
N LEU A 43 5.60 -21.96 -1.97
CA LEU A 43 5.61 -20.54 -2.31
C LEU A 43 6.75 -20.22 -3.27
N ARG A 44 7.97 -20.72 -3.02
CA ARG A 44 9.12 -20.54 -3.92
C ARG A 44 8.84 -21.14 -5.30
N SER A 45 8.22 -22.32 -5.36
CA SER A 45 7.81 -22.94 -6.61
C SER A 45 6.74 -22.13 -7.37
N ALA A 46 5.75 -21.58 -6.66
CA ALA A 46 4.73 -20.72 -7.25
C ALA A 46 5.32 -19.40 -7.79
N LEU A 47 6.19 -18.75 -7.01
CA LEU A 47 6.89 -17.53 -7.39
C LEU A 47 7.79 -17.78 -8.60
N SER A 48 8.57 -18.87 -8.62
CA SER A 48 9.47 -19.17 -9.74
C SER A 48 8.70 -19.43 -11.04
N ARG A 49 7.52 -20.07 -10.96
CA ARG A 49 6.60 -20.20 -12.10
C ARG A 49 6.06 -18.85 -12.57
N ALA A 50 5.85 -17.90 -11.66
CA ALA A 50 5.49 -16.52 -11.98
C ALA A 50 6.69 -15.65 -12.41
N GLY A 51 7.89 -16.22 -12.48
CA GLY A 51 9.11 -15.51 -12.89
C GLY A 51 9.80 -14.73 -11.78
N TYR A 52 9.61 -15.11 -10.52
CA TYR A 52 10.25 -14.48 -9.36
C TYR A 52 11.01 -15.51 -8.53
N ASP A 53 12.24 -15.17 -8.13
CA ASP A 53 13.02 -15.97 -7.20
C ASP A 53 13.02 -15.30 -5.83
N LEU A 54 12.69 -16.08 -4.79
CA LEU A 54 12.68 -15.64 -3.40
C LEU A 54 13.85 -16.29 -2.65
N THR A 55 14.65 -15.45 -2.02
CA THR A 55 15.70 -15.83 -1.06
C THR A 55 15.45 -15.12 0.27
N TYR A 56 15.96 -15.66 1.36
CA TYR A 56 15.83 -15.10 2.70
C TYR A 56 16.98 -15.61 3.57
N GLU A 57 17.34 -14.86 4.59
CA GLU A 57 18.32 -15.30 5.59
C GLU A 57 17.68 -16.25 6.60
N ASN A 58 16.48 -15.91 7.07
CA ASN A 58 15.76 -16.70 8.06
C ASN A 58 14.26 -16.66 7.77
N ALA A 59 13.59 -17.80 7.92
CA ALA A 59 12.15 -17.90 7.90
C ALA A 59 11.66 -18.73 9.08
N ARG A 60 10.65 -18.24 9.78
CA ARG A 60 10.07 -18.90 10.95
C ARG A 60 8.55 -18.86 10.93
N ILE A 61 7.95 -19.85 11.58
CA ILE A 61 6.51 -19.88 11.84
C ILE A 61 6.22 -19.02 13.08
N VAL A 62 5.20 -18.18 12.99
CA VAL A 62 4.73 -17.29 14.05
C VAL A 62 3.34 -17.74 14.52
N PHE A 63 3.15 -17.79 15.84
CA PHE A 63 1.87 -18.16 16.44
C PHE A 63 0.82 -17.02 16.28
N PRO A 64 -0.47 -17.31 16.05
CA PRO A 64 -1.08 -18.65 15.96
C PRO A 64 -0.91 -19.35 14.62
N LEU A 65 -0.90 -18.62 13.50
CA LEU A 65 -0.77 -19.16 12.15
C LEU A 65 -0.13 -18.12 11.22
N GLY A 66 1.20 -18.05 11.16
CA GLY A 66 1.89 -17.11 10.28
C GLY A 66 3.30 -17.52 9.94
N VAL A 67 3.88 -16.79 9.00
CA VAL A 67 5.25 -16.94 8.53
C VAL A 67 5.92 -15.57 8.54
N GLU A 68 7.09 -15.48 9.15
CA GLU A 68 7.96 -14.32 9.10
C GLU A 68 9.25 -14.69 8.37
N CYS A 69 9.54 -13.98 7.29
CA CYS A 69 10.82 -14.02 6.59
C CYS A 69 11.62 -12.77 6.95
N ARG A 70 12.90 -12.94 7.30
CA ARG A 70 13.85 -11.85 7.56
C ARG A 70 14.87 -11.76 6.43
N ASN A 71 15.25 -10.52 6.11
CA ASN A 71 16.19 -10.20 5.03
C ASN A 71 15.81 -10.94 3.74
N ALA A 72 14.54 -10.84 3.38
CA ALA A 72 13.99 -11.50 2.21
C ALA A 72 14.33 -10.69 0.96
N VAL A 73 14.77 -11.36 -0.10
CA VAL A 73 15.06 -10.73 -1.39
C VAL A 73 14.19 -11.39 -2.45
N LEU A 74 13.37 -10.58 -3.11
CA LEU A 74 12.53 -10.98 -4.24
C LEU A 74 13.18 -10.48 -5.54
N SER A 75 13.55 -11.41 -6.41
CA SER A 75 14.24 -11.11 -7.67
C SER A 75 13.33 -11.47 -8.86
N PRO A 76 12.75 -10.50 -9.57
CA PRO A 76 12.10 -10.79 -10.84
C PRO A 76 13.12 -11.25 -11.89
N ARG A 77 12.75 -12.21 -12.73
CA ARG A 77 13.60 -12.68 -13.85
C ARG A 77 13.86 -11.53 -14.81
N GLY A 78 15.12 -11.10 -14.90
CA GLY A 78 15.54 -10.00 -15.78
C GLY A 78 15.30 -8.59 -15.23
N GLY A 79 14.92 -8.46 -13.94
CA GLY A 79 14.74 -7.17 -13.29
C GLY A 79 15.65 -7.00 -12.06
N ALA A 80 15.56 -5.83 -11.43
CA ALA A 80 16.31 -5.54 -10.21
C ALA A 80 15.69 -6.25 -9.00
N ALA A 81 16.54 -6.81 -8.15
CA ALA A 81 16.12 -7.45 -6.91
C ALA A 81 15.61 -6.40 -5.90
N VAL A 82 14.57 -6.76 -5.15
CA VAL A 82 14.02 -5.94 -4.07
C VAL A 82 14.21 -6.66 -2.75
N SER A 83 14.93 -6.01 -1.84
CA SER A 83 15.18 -6.50 -0.49
C SER A 83 14.16 -5.96 0.51
N PHE A 84 13.81 -6.79 1.47
CA PHE A 84 12.92 -6.52 2.58
C PHE A 84 13.60 -6.93 3.88
N ASP A 85 13.60 -6.07 4.88
CA ASP A 85 14.16 -6.37 6.20
C ASP A 85 13.32 -7.46 6.88
N SER A 86 11.99 -7.35 6.75
CA SER A 86 11.06 -8.37 7.20
C SER A 86 9.78 -8.40 6.36
N VAL A 87 9.27 -9.62 6.18
CA VAL A 87 7.96 -9.91 5.59
C VAL A 87 7.21 -10.86 6.53
N LEU A 88 6.09 -10.41 7.06
CA LEU A 88 5.19 -11.18 7.91
C LEU A 88 3.90 -11.44 7.13
N ALA A 89 3.53 -12.71 6.97
CA ALA A 89 2.24 -13.13 6.47
C ALA A 89 1.58 -14.01 7.54
N ALA A 90 0.55 -13.48 8.20
CA ALA A 90 -0.13 -14.16 9.30
C ALA A 90 -1.64 -14.20 9.06
N PHE A 91 -2.28 -15.22 9.62
CA PHE A 91 -3.71 -15.25 9.81
C PHE A 91 -4.04 -14.89 11.26
N GLU A 92 -5.06 -14.07 11.42
CA GLU A 92 -5.58 -13.69 12.72
C GLU A 92 -6.65 -14.68 13.12
N TRP A 93 -6.47 -15.29 14.29
CA TRP A 93 -7.46 -16.18 14.85
C TRP A 93 -8.59 -15.37 15.46
N THR A 94 -9.80 -15.45 14.89
CA THR A 94 -11.01 -14.74 15.38
C THR A 94 -11.93 -15.62 16.23
N GLY A 95 -11.48 -16.80 16.65
CA GLY A 95 -12.25 -17.78 17.41
C GLY A 95 -12.70 -18.99 16.58
N LEU A 96 -13.79 -19.64 17.00
CA LEU A 96 -14.27 -20.94 16.47
C LEU A 96 -14.99 -20.88 15.09
N PHE A 97 -15.17 -19.71 14.49
CA PHE A 97 -16.08 -19.54 13.34
C PHE A 97 -15.40 -19.07 12.03
N ARG A 98 -15.50 -19.93 11.01
CA ARG A 98 -15.63 -19.76 9.54
C ARG A 98 -14.78 -18.78 8.71
N TRP A 99 -13.96 -17.89 9.27
CA TRP A 99 -13.10 -17.04 8.45
C TRP A 99 -11.76 -16.72 9.11
N LEU A 100 -10.69 -16.79 8.31
CA LEU A 100 -9.32 -16.46 8.71
C LEU A 100 -8.94 -15.12 8.09
N PRO A 101 -9.06 -13.99 8.82
CA PRO A 101 -8.46 -12.75 8.38
C PRO A 101 -6.97 -12.92 8.20
N PHE A 102 -6.40 -12.29 7.18
CA PHE A 102 -4.96 -12.26 6.97
C PHE A 102 -4.39 -10.87 7.21
N HIS A 103 -3.13 -10.87 7.63
CA HIS A 103 -2.28 -9.71 7.83
C HIS A 103 -0.97 -9.96 7.09
N LEU A 104 -0.68 -9.13 6.10
CA LEU A 104 0.58 -9.11 5.37
C LEU A 104 1.28 -7.80 5.69
N ARG A 105 2.48 -7.86 6.24
CA ARG A 105 3.32 -6.68 6.51
C ARG A 105 4.70 -6.89 5.90
N ALA A 106 5.18 -5.91 5.15
CA ALA A 106 6.54 -5.88 4.62
C ALA A 106 7.22 -4.57 5.02
N THR A 107 8.52 -4.63 5.32
CA THR A 107 9.32 -3.47 5.74
C THR A 107 10.66 -3.46 5.01
N ARG A 108 11.18 -2.26 4.74
CA ARG A 108 12.47 -2.01 4.13
C ARG A 108 12.98 -0.65 4.58
N GLY A 109 13.98 -0.61 5.45
CA GLY A 109 14.43 0.59 6.14
C GLY A 109 13.27 1.28 6.86
N THR A 110 13.00 2.52 6.48
CA THR A 110 11.86 3.29 6.99
C THR A 110 10.55 3.03 6.25
N ALA A 111 10.59 2.35 5.11
CA ALA A 111 9.42 2.04 4.29
C ALA A 111 8.64 0.85 4.87
N SER A 112 7.31 0.94 4.82
CA SER A 112 6.48 -0.22 5.16
C SER A 112 5.17 -0.27 4.38
N VAL A 113 4.72 -1.51 4.15
CA VAL A 113 3.41 -1.86 3.58
C VAL A 113 2.72 -2.79 4.55
N ASP A 114 1.46 -2.52 4.86
CA ASP A 114 0.62 -3.33 5.74
C ASP A 114 -0.75 -3.53 5.07
N ILE A 115 -1.11 -4.78 4.83
CA ILE A 115 -2.40 -5.19 4.28
C ILE A 115 -3.07 -6.08 5.31
N ARG A 116 -4.25 -5.68 5.77
CA ARG A 116 -4.98 -6.42 6.79
C ARG A 116 -6.45 -6.50 6.43
N THR A 117 -7.00 -7.70 6.39
CA THR A 117 -8.45 -7.87 6.37
C THR A 117 -9.01 -7.53 7.75
N SER A 118 -10.20 -6.95 7.80
CA SER A 118 -10.95 -6.77 9.05
C SER A 118 -10.94 -8.06 9.88
N PRO A 119 -10.90 -8.03 11.21
CA PRO A 119 -11.10 -9.19 12.07
C PRO A 119 -12.54 -9.30 12.62
N MET A 120 -13.45 -8.39 12.21
CA MET A 120 -14.84 -8.39 12.68
C MET A 120 -15.75 -9.26 11.81
N VAL A 121 -16.43 -10.23 12.43
CA VAL A 121 -17.38 -11.16 11.76
C VAL A 121 -18.53 -10.40 11.08
N SER A 122 -18.89 -9.23 11.60
CA SER A 122 -19.90 -8.35 11.03
C SER A 122 -19.47 -7.67 9.72
N ASP A 123 -18.18 -7.75 9.34
CA ASP A 123 -17.67 -7.14 8.11
C ASP A 123 -16.50 -7.92 7.47
N PRO A 124 -16.74 -9.17 7.03
CA PRO A 124 -15.68 -10.11 6.61
C PRO A 124 -15.08 -9.82 5.22
N GLY A 125 -15.42 -8.68 4.60
CA GLY A 125 -14.96 -8.28 3.26
C GLY A 125 -14.19 -6.96 3.22
N LYS A 126 -13.90 -6.38 4.39
CA LYS A 126 -13.11 -5.16 4.50
C LYS A 126 -11.61 -5.47 4.47
N VAL A 127 -10.88 -4.73 3.65
CA VAL A 127 -9.42 -4.77 3.56
C VAL A 127 -8.89 -3.38 3.86
N ARG A 128 -7.91 -3.29 4.75
CA ARG A 128 -7.15 -2.06 4.98
C ARG A 128 -5.76 -2.22 4.36
N LEU A 129 -5.36 -1.25 3.55
CA LEU A 129 -4.01 -1.09 3.03
C LEU A 129 -3.41 0.15 3.69
N ARG A 130 -2.23 0.01 4.26
CA ARG A 130 -1.41 1.11 4.74
C ARG A 130 -0.05 1.05 4.08
N VAL A 131 0.40 2.21 3.61
CA VAL A 131 1.72 2.38 3.02
C VAL A 131 2.39 3.54 3.74
N SER A 132 3.69 3.45 3.95
CA SER A 132 4.47 4.54 4.53
C SER A 132 5.86 4.60 3.94
N ARG A 133 6.37 5.82 3.76
CA ARG A 133 7.74 6.13 3.34
C ARG A 133 8.18 5.38 2.08
N ILE A 134 7.33 5.34 1.05
CA ILE A 134 7.66 4.73 -0.25
C ILE A 134 7.98 5.81 -1.27
N GLY A 135 9.18 5.74 -1.85
CA GLY A 135 9.63 6.61 -2.92
C GLY A 135 9.51 5.98 -4.30
N SER A 136 9.71 6.80 -5.34
CA SER A 136 9.83 6.33 -6.72
C SER A 136 11.01 5.35 -6.92
N ASP A 137 12.10 5.54 -6.18
CA ASP A 137 13.30 4.68 -6.27
C ASP A 137 13.04 3.28 -5.71
N ASP A 138 12.18 3.17 -4.70
CA ASP A 138 11.77 1.87 -4.12
C ASP A 138 10.97 1.03 -5.12
N LEU A 139 10.25 1.68 -6.03
CA LEU A 139 9.38 1.06 -7.03
C LEU A 139 10.04 0.92 -8.40
N ALA A 140 11.18 1.57 -8.63
CA ALA A 140 11.84 1.62 -9.94
C ALA A 140 12.19 0.24 -10.52
N ALA A 141 12.43 -0.75 -9.64
CA ALA A 141 12.69 -2.14 -10.03
C ALA A 141 11.51 -2.82 -10.75
N PHE A 142 10.27 -2.41 -10.43
CA PHE A 142 9.04 -2.96 -10.99
C PHE A 142 8.39 -2.02 -12.00
N TYR A 143 8.45 -0.72 -11.72
CA TYR A 143 7.78 0.34 -12.46
C TYR A 143 8.69 1.57 -12.56
N PRO A 144 9.67 1.58 -13.48
CA PRO A 144 10.58 2.70 -13.63
C PRO A 144 9.82 3.96 -14.08
N PRO A 145 9.93 5.09 -13.34
CA PRO A 145 9.29 6.34 -13.74
C PRO A 145 10.01 6.97 -14.94
N ALA A 146 9.29 7.78 -15.71
CA ALA A 146 9.89 8.61 -16.75
C ALA A 146 10.86 9.65 -16.16
N SER A 147 11.82 10.11 -16.98
CA SER A 147 12.77 11.14 -16.56
C SER A 147 12.06 12.40 -16.07
N GLY A 148 12.52 12.93 -14.93
CA GLY A 148 11.93 14.12 -14.29
C GLY A 148 10.66 13.86 -13.47
N VAL A 149 10.19 12.61 -13.40
CA VAL A 149 9.07 12.19 -12.55
C VAL A 149 9.62 11.56 -11.27
N GLY A 150 9.03 11.91 -10.13
CA GLY A 150 9.33 11.25 -8.86
C GLY A 150 8.34 11.60 -7.78
N PHE A 151 8.36 10.83 -6.69
CA PHE A 151 7.56 11.11 -5.51
C PHE A 151 8.17 10.49 -4.25
N LEU A 152 7.73 10.98 -3.10
CA LEU A 152 7.91 10.32 -1.81
C LEU A 152 6.60 10.33 -1.03
N ILE A 153 5.97 9.17 -0.92
CA ILE A 153 4.78 8.97 -0.10
C ILE A 153 5.21 8.93 1.36
N ASP A 154 4.62 9.79 2.19
CA ASP A 154 4.84 9.72 3.64
C ASP A 154 3.90 8.68 4.26
N SER A 155 2.59 8.76 3.99
CA SER A 155 1.61 7.76 4.43
C SER A 155 0.42 7.65 3.48
N VAL A 156 -0.14 6.45 3.30
CA VAL A 156 -1.46 6.24 2.68
C VAL A 156 -2.23 5.24 3.53
N ASP A 157 -3.50 5.52 3.82
CA ASP A 157 -4.44 4.60 4.44
C ASP A 157 -5.66 4.45 3.53
N LEU A 158 -5.92 3.21 3.11
CA LEU A 158 -7.01 2.88 2.21
C LEU A 158 -7.83 1.76 2.82
N GLN A 159 -9.12 1.98 2.96
CA GLN A 159 -10.09 0.97 3.35
C GLN A 159 -10.94 0.59 2.14
N LEU A 160 -10.87 -0.67 1.76
CA LEU A 160 -11.64 -1.27 0.67
C LEU A 160 -12.69 -2.20 1.25
N LYS A 161 -13.83 -2.30 0.57
CA LYS A 161 -14.86 -3.29 0.80
C LYS A 161 -15.30 -3.86 -0.54
N ARG A 162 -15.35 -5.19 -0.61
CA ARG A 162 -15.96 -5.89 -1.74
C ARG A 162 -17.45 -6.06 -1.48
N SER A 163 -18.29 -5.60 -2.40
CA SER A 163 -19.74 -5.80 -2.34
C SER A 163 -20.18 -7.03 -3.16
N GLY A 164 -21.42 -7.49 -2.93
CA GLY A 164 -22.05 -8.49 -3.79
C GLY A 164 -21.99 -8.05 -5.27
N GLY A 165 -21.67 -8.99 -6.16
CA GLY A 165 -21.42 -8.71 -7.59
C GLY A 165 -19.96 -8.38 -7.94
N GLY A 166 -19.03 -8.47 -6.98
CA GLY A 166 -17.59 -8.35 -7.25
C GLY A 166 -17.06 -6.92 -7.36
N ARG A 167 -17.91 -5.91 -7.22
CA ARG A 167 -17.51 -4.50 -7.17
C ARG A 167 -16.70 -4.21 -5.92
N VAL A 168 -15.67 -3.37 -6.08
CA VAL A 168 -14.81 -2.91 -5.00
C VAL A 168 -15.06 -1.42 -4.81
N SER A 169 -15.37 -1.03 -3.58
CA SER A 169 -15.48 0.37 -3.17
C SER A 169 -14.57 0.64 -1.98
N GLY A 170 -14.25 1.90 -1.74
CA GLY A 170 -13.40 2.25 -0.61
C GLY A 170 -13.26 3.73 -0.36
N THR A 171 -12.56 4.04 0.72
CA THR A 171 -12.24 5.39 1.16
C THR A 171 -10.81 5.39 1.66
N GLY A 172 -10.08 6.46 1.40
CA GLY A 172 -8.73 6.60 1.90
C GLY A 172 -8.28 8.04 1.98
N ASP A 173 -7.17 8.19 2.66
CA ASP A 173 -6.43 9.43 2.76
C ASP A 173 -4.93 9.14 2.59
N GLY A 174 -4.19 10.16 2.18
CA GLY A 174 -2.77 10.03 1.96
C GLY A 174 -2.04 11.34 2.11
N SER A 175 -0.75 11.23 2.38
CA SER A 175 0.21 12.31 2.44
C SER A 175 1.42 11.95 1.59
N VAL A 176 1.87 12.91 0.79
CA VAL A 176 3.03 12.79 -0.08
C VAL A 176 3.94 13.96 0.27
N GLN A 177 5.16 13.66 0.71
CA GLN A 177 6.11 14.68 1.12
C GLN A 177 6.49 15.59 -0.06
N TRP A 178 6.72 14.99 -1.23
CA TRP A 178 6.90 15.71 -2.47
C TRP A 178 6.47 14.90 -3.69
N LEU A 179 6.01 15.59 -4.72
CA LEU A 179 5.62 15.05 -6.02
C LEU A 179 6.23 15.94 -7.11
N ARG A 180 7.02 15.34 -8.00
CA ARG A 180 7.72 16.02 -9.09
C ARG A 180 7.24 15.51 -10.43
N MET A 181 7.02 16.43 -11.37
CA MET A 181 6.66 16.09 -12.75
C MET A 181 7.17 17.14 -13.74
N PRO A 182 7.51 16.75 -14.98
CA PRO A 182 7.95 17.67 -16.02
C PRO A 182 6.79 18.50 -16.60
N ILE A 183 7.14 19.65 -17.16
CA ILE A 183 6.23 20.55 -17.90
C ILE A 183 6.75 20.66 -19.32
N PRO A 184 6.17 19.91 -20.26
CA PRO A 184 6.75 19.73 -21.59
C PRO A 184 6.59 20.96 -22.50
N ALA A 185 5.66 21.87 -22.18
CA ALA A 185 5.41 23.10 -22.93
C ALA A 185 6.69 23.93 -23.08
N LYS A 186 7.15 24.15 -24.32
CA LYS A 186 8.43 24.83 -24.60
C LYS A 186 8.36 26.31 -24.23
N GLU A 187 7.20 26.90 -24.44
CA GLU A 187 6.79 28.26 -24.15
C GLU A 187 6.54 28.52 -22.66
N SER A 188 6.40 27.48 -21.83
CA SER A 188 6.26 27.66 -20.38
C SER A 188 7.59 28.13 -19.77
N PRO A 189 7.58 29.19 -18.93
CA PRO A 189 8.77 29.61 -18.18
C PRO A 189 9.17 28.59 -17.11
N VAL A 190 8.24 27.70 -16.72
CA VAL A 190 8.47 26.62 -15.76
C VAL A 190 8.67 25.30 -16.50
N ARG A 191 9.73 24.57 -16.14
CA ARG A 191 10.11 23.28 -16.75
C ARG A 191 9.67 22.05 -15.96
N GLU A 192 9.40 22.23 -14.67
CA GLU A 192 8.98 21.16 -13.77
C GLU A 192 8.08 21.72 -12.67
N ALA A 193 7.13 20.91 -12.22
CA ALA A 193 6.34 21.22 -11.04
C ALA A 193 6.79 20.34 -9.88
N LEU A 194 7.16 20.96 -8.76
CA LEU A 194 7.45 20.30 -7.50
C LEU A 194 6.40 20.71 -6.46
N LEU A 195 5.46 19.80 -6.21
CA LEU A 195 4.48 19.94 -5.14
C LEU A 195 5.07 19.36 -3.85
N LYS A 196 4.86 20.04 -2.73
CA LYS A 196 5.33 19.62 -1.41
C LYS A 196 4.17 19.52 -0.42
N ASP A 197 4.36 18.69 0.60
CA ASP A 197 3.43 18.53 1.73
C ASP A 197 1.99 18.24 1.27
N VAL A 198 1.87 17.40 0.25
CA VAL A 198 0.61 17.09 -0.39
C VAL A 198 -0.23 16.21 0.53
N ARG A 199 -1.50 16.56 0.71
CA ARG A 199 -2.51 15.74 1.40
C ARG A 199 -3.68 15.49 0.49
N MET A 200 -4.15 14.25 0.48
CA MET A 200 -5.22 13.79 -0.39
C MET A 200 -6.30 13.07 0.41
N LYS A 201 -7.56 13.32 0.05
CA LYS A 201 -8.71 12.50 0.44
C LYS A 201 -9.33 11.92 -0.83
N PHE A 202 -9.64 10.63 -0.80
CA PHE A 202 -10.12 9.95 -1.98
C PHE A 202 -11.10 8.81 -1.66
N VAL A 203 -11.87 8.44 -2.68
CA VAL A 203 -12.76 7.28 -2.66
C VAL A 203 -12.45 6.38 -3.84
N VAL A 204 -12.58 5.08 -3.64
CA VAL A 204 -12.40 4.07 -4.67
C VAL A 204 -13.76 3.62 -5.17
N ARG A 205 -13.98 3.68 -6.48
CA ARG A 205 -15.19 3.18 -7.15
C ARG A 205 -14.82 2.59 -8.49
N GLU A 206 -15.25 1.35 -8.75
CA GLU A 206 -15.18 0.72 -10.08
C GLU A 206 -13.78 0.71 -10.72
N GLY A 207 -12.72 0.58 -9.91
CA GLY A 207 -11.34 0.60 -10.42
C GLY A 207 -10.76 2.00 -10.65
N THR A 208 -11.43 3.04 -10.16
CA THR A 208 -10.99 4.44 -10.17
C THR A 208 -10.86 4.98 -8.75
N ILE A 209 -9.78 5.74 -8.51
CA ILE A 209 -9.61 6.55 -7.31
C ILE A 209 -10.09 7.96 -7.66
N HIS A 210 -11.16 8.42 -7.02
CA HIS A 210 -11.62 9.80 -7.12
C HIS A 210 -11.06 10.60 -5.96
N VAL A 211 -10.23 11.58 -6.25
CA VAL A 211 -9.60 12.48 -5.29
C VAL A 211 -10.52 13.68 -5.09
N SER A 212 -11.25 13.66 -3.97
CA SER A 212 -12.21 14.70 -3.61
C SER A 212 -11.54 15.94 -3.01
N SER A 213 -10.31 15.80 -2.51
CA SER A 213 -9.51 16.92 -2.03
C SER A 213 -8.04 16.59 -2.23
N PHE A 214 -7.34 17.50 -2.90
CA PHE A 214 -5.91 17.57 -3.03
C PHE A 214 -5.48 18.91 -2.44
N THR A 215 -4.54 18.91 -1.50
CA THR A 215 -3.96 20.14 -0.94
C THR A 215 -2.45 20.00 -0.86
N GLY A 216 -1.71 21.09 -0.92
CA GLY A 216 -0.26 21.08 -0.78
C GLY A 216 0.34 22.46 -0.99
N THR A 217 1.63 22.50 -1.32
CA THR A 217 2.32 23.75 -1.64
C THR A 217 3.14 23.64 -2.93
N TYR A 218 3.27 24.76 -3.63
CA TYR A 218 4.14 24.94 -4.79
C TYR A 218 4.87 26.27 -4.62
N GLU A 219 6.20 26.24 -4.53
CA GLU A 219 7.04 27.45 -4.35
C GLU A 219 6.56 28.38 -3.22
N GLY A 220 6.00 27.82 -2.14
CA GLY A 220 5.46 28.56 -0.99
C GLY A 220 4.00 29.02 -1.13
N SER A 221 3.39 28.87 -2.32
CA SER A 221 1.97 29.11 -2.55
C SER A 221 1.12 27.91 -2.17
N ALA A 222 -0.10 28.17 -1.70
CA ALA A 222 -1.06 27.11 -1.41
C ALA A 222 -1.57 26.49 -2.72
N VAL A 223 -1.72 25.17 -2.73
CA VAL A 223 -2.28 24.42 -3.85
C VAL A 223 -3.51 23.67 -3.34
N ASP A 224 -4.62 23.77 -4.07
CA ASP A 224 -5.85 23.04 -3.79
C ASP A 224 -6.47 22.50 -5.08
N GLY A 225 -7.21 21.39 -5.01
CA GLY A 225 -7.84 20.83 -6.21
C GLY A 225 -8.45 19.46 -6.03
N THR A 226 -8.74 18.83 -7.17
CA THR A 226 -9.39 17.52 -7.25
C THR A 226 -8.84 16.72 -8.43
N GLY A 227 -9.25 15.47 -8.54
CA GLY A 227 -9.10 14.72 -9.79
C GLY A 227 -9.28 13.22 -9.60
N GLU A 228 -8.63 12.42 -10.43
CA GLU A 228 -8.86 10.99 -10.48
C GLU A 228 -7.67 10.19 -10.99
N ILE A 229 -7.63 8.92 -10.59
CA ILE A 229 -6.71 7.90 -11.09
C ILE A 229 -7.53 6.70 -11.55
N VAL A 230 -7.58 6.49 -12.86
CA VAL A 230 -8.35 5.41 -13.49
C VAL A 230 -7.47 4.18 -13.65
N ARG A 231 -8.04 2.97 -13.50
CA ARG A 231 -7.33 1.67 -13.57
C ARG A 231 -6.18 1.54 -12.55
N PHE A 232 -6.36 2.07 -11.33
CA PHE A 232 -5.31 2.12 -10.31
C PHE A 232 -4.74 0.75 -9.91
N SER A 233 -5.48 -0.34 -10.13
CA SER A 233 -5.03 -1.71 -9.84
C SER A 233 -3.97 -2.23 -10.82
N ASN A 234 -3.78 -1.57 -11.97
CA ASN A 234 -2.72 -1.87 -12.93
C ASN A 234 -1.88 -0.61 -13.18
N PRO A 235 -0.75 -0.43 -12.47
CA PRO A 235 0.10 0.75 -12.58
C PRO A 235 0.52 1.10 -14.01
N ALA A 236 0.77 0.08 -14.86
CA ALA A 236 1.18 0.28 -16.25
C ALA A 236 0.06 0.85 -17.14
N ALA A 237 -1.21 0.56 -16.82
CA ALA A 237 -2.37 1.06 -17.56
C ALA A 237 -3.08 2.22 -16.84
N ALA A 238 -2.61 2.59 -15.64
CA ALA A 238 -3.21 3.63 -14.82
C ALA A 238 -3.01 5.01 -15.45
N ALA A 239 -4.06 5.81 -15.44
CA ALA A 239 -4.05 7.18 -15.94
C ALA A 239 -4.44 8.15 -14.84
N ILE A 240 -3.73 9.27 -14.73
CA ILE A 240 -3.95 10.32 -13.74
C ILE A 240 -4.50 11.55 -14.43
N THR A 241 -5.47 12.21 -13.81
CA THR A 241 -5.87 13.58 -14.13
C THR A 241 -6.10 14.36 -12.85
N PHE A 242 -5.33 15.42 -12.60
CA PHE A 242 -5.57 16.38 -11.51
C PHE A 242 -5.78 17.79 -12.05
N HIS A 243 -6.68 18.51 -11.39
CA HIS A 243 -7.00 19.91 -11.64
C HIS A 243 -6.71 20.68 -10.36
N LEU A 244 -5.59 21.40 -10.36
CA LEU A 244 -5.07 22.10 -9.20
C LEU A 244 -5.08 23.60 -9.45
N ARG A 245 -5.41 24.36 -8.42
CA ARG A 245 -5.33 25.81 -8.35
C ARG A 245 -4.20 26.16 -7.40
N ILE A 246 -3.35 27.08 -7.82
CA ILE A 246 -2.28 27.68 -7.02
C ILE A 246 -2.74 29.07 -6.63
N GLN A 247 -2.85 29.29 -5.32
CA GLN A 247 -3.31 30.55 -4.74
C GLN A 247 -2.14 31.26 -4.06
N ASN A 248 -1.88 32.51 -4.46
CA ASN A 248 -0.87 33.32 -3.81
C ASN A 248 -1.39 33.82 -2.45
N PRO A 249 -0.73 33.48 -1.32
CA PRO A 249 -1.16 33.93 0.01
C PRO A 249 -1.04 35.46 0.22
N LEU A 250 -0.32 36.18 -0.65
CA LEU A 250 -0.03 37.61 -0.51
C LEU A 250 -1.02 38.53 -1.22
N GLU A 251 -1.94 37.97 -2.03
CA GLU A 251 -2.80 38.72 -2.95
C GLU A 251 -3.89 39.58 -2.28
N GLY A 252 -3.92 39.62 -0.94
CA GLY A 252 -4.84 40.50 -0.18
C GLY A 252 -4.19 41.29 0.96
N LYS A 253 -2.89 41.11 1.25
CA LYS A 253 -2.26 41.72 2.44
C LYS A 253 -1.08 42.64 2.18
N ILE A 254 -0.43 42.59 1.01
CA ILE A 254 0.79 43.36 0.75
C ILE A 254 0.78 44.00 -0.65
N ALA A 255 -0.35 44.58 -1.05
CA ALA A 255 -0.42 45.41 -2.26
C ALA A 255 0.32 46.77 -2.12
N ALA A 256 1.06 47.01 -1.03
CA ALA A 256 1.64 48.34 -0.76
C ALA A 256 3.17 48.37 -0.50
N LEU A 257 3.88 47.24 -0.35
CA LEU A 257 5.27 47.29 0.15
C LEU A 257 6.36 46.54 -0.62
N PHE A 258 6.07 45.65 -1.58
CA PHE A 258 7.13 44.84 -2.21
C PHE A 258 6.90 44.55 -3.70
N ASP A 259 6.70 45.59 -4.50
CA ASP A 259 6.68 45.49 -5.98
C ASP A 259 8.02 45.01 -6.59
N LEU A 260 9.10 44.92 -5.80
CA LEU A 260 10.42 44.51 -6.27
C LEU A 260 10.78 43.03 -6.04
N VAL A 261 9.95 42.26 -5.31
CA VAL A 261 10.13 40.79 -5.10
C VAL A 261 9.04 39.96 -5.80
N ALA A 262 7.95 40.61 -6.24
CA ALA A 262 6.73 39.99 -6.78
C ALA A 262 6.82 39.42 -8.21
N LYS A 263 8.02 39.08 -8.71
CA LYS A 263 8.17 38.66 -10.12
C LYS A 263 7.65 37.26 -10.46
N ASN A 264 7.36 36.38 -9.49
CA ASN A 264 7.13 34.95 -9.80
C ASN A 264 5.92 34.24 -9.17
N VAL A 265 5.01 34.93 -8.47
CA VAL A 265 3.87 34.23 -7.85
C VAL A 265 2.55 34.82 -8.31
N LYS A 266 2.14 34.43 -9.52
CA LYS A 266 0.79 34.67 -10.03
C LYS A 266 -0.11 33.49 -9.66
N ASN A 267 -1.41 33.76 -9.50
CA ASN A 267 -2.40 32.68 -9.47
C ASN A 267 -2.26 31.85 -10.73
N ALA A 268 -2.31 30.54 -10.58
CA ALA A 268 -2.15 29.65 -11.71
C ALA A 268 -3.03 28.41 -11.55
N ASN A 269 -3.47 27.86 -12.67
CA ASN A 269 -3.99 26.51 -12.69
C ASN A 269 -2.89 25.57 -13.15
N LEU A 270 -2.68 24.50 -12.39
CA LEU A 270 -1.80 23.40 -12.74
C LEU A 270 -2.67 22.18 -13.04
N ARG A 271 -2.61 21.71 -14.29
CA ARG A 271 -3.25 20.46 -14.70
C ARG A 271 -2.21 19.37 -14.80
N ILE A 272 -2.41 18.25 -14.10
CA ILE A 272 -1.53 17.08 -14.16
C ILE A 272 -2.24 16.00 -14.95
N LYS A 273 -1.60 15.43 -15.97
CA LYS A 273 -2.16 14.35 -16.79
C LYS A 273 -1.11 13.34 -17.20
N GLY A 274 -1.56 12.14 -17.53
CA GLY A 274 -0.75 11.14 -18.22
C GLY A 274 -0.88 9.78 -17.58
N THR A 275 0.09 8.90 -17.81
CA THR A 275 0.16 7.61 -17.12
C THR A 275 0.73 7.81 -15.72
N LEU A 276 0.46 6.86 -14.81
CA LEU A 276 1.01 6.90 -13.44
C LEU A 276 2.55 6.97 -13.41
N LEU A 277 3.21 6.41 -14.42
CA LEU A 277 4.68 6.38 -14.52
C LEU A 277 5.27 7.54 -15.32
N SER A 278 4.45 8.29 -16.05
CA SER A 278 4.88 9.43 -16.86
C SER A 278 3.85 10.58 -16.84
N PRO A 279 3.47 11.10 -15.66
CA PRO A 279 2.61 12.28 -15.57
C PRO A 279 3.36 13.52 -16.07
N THR A 280 2.60 14.47 -16.60
CA THR A 280 3.06 15.77 -17.09
C THR A 280 2.19 16.88 -16.52
N GLY A 281 2.80 18.03 -16.26
CA GLY A 281 2.12 19.24 -15.81
C GLY A 281 1.86 20.22 -16.96
N GLU A 282 0.74 20.95 -16.89
CA GLU A 282 0.38 22.06 -17.77
C GLU A 282 0.03 23.27 -16.89
N PHE A 283 0.72 24.40 -17.08
CA PHE A 283 0.41 25.66 -16.37
C PHE A 283 -0.48 26.58 -17.21
N GLN A 284 -1.43 27.22 -16.54
CA GLN A 284 -2.17 28.38 -17.05
C GLN A 284 -2.05 29.50 -16.01
N PHE A 285 -1.37 30.58 -16.36
CA PHE A 285 -1.15 31.73 -15.46
C PHE A 285 -2.25 32.77 -15.64
N PHE A 286 -2.64 33.43 -14.56
CA PHE A 286 -3.64 34.49 -14.54
C PHE A 286 -3.06 35.76 -13.91
#